data_AF-A0A812GX15-F1
#
_entry.id   AF-A0A812GX15-F1
#
_cell.length_a   1.000
_cell.length_b   1.000
_cell.length_c   1.000
_cell.angle_alpha   90.00
_cell.angle_beta   90.00
_cell.angle_gamma   90.00
#
_symmetry.space_group_name_H-M   'P 1'
#
loop_
_entity.id
_entity.type
_entity.pdbx_description
1 polymer ?
#
loop_
_entity_poly.entity_id
_entity_poly.type
_entity_poly.pdbx_seq_one_letter_code
_entity_poly.pdbx_strand_id
1 'polypeptide(L)'
;MRIIGYYERRWLIEDFHKVWKSEGTDVESLRLQSKGNLERLSVIYAFVATRLLALRFIKEVDELSTESCEKALGTKAWKLLWLKLESKTLPKEVPDMSWAYRNLAKLGGWKDTKRTGRASIKALWEGWFKLQTILEGYELAMSLDH
;
A
#
# COMPACT_ATOMS: atom_id res chain seq x y z
N MET A 1 18.76 26.76 -10.61
CA MET A 1 18.06 26.31 -9.37
C MET A 1 18.05 24.79 -9.14
N ARG A 2 18.97 23.98 -9.71
CA ARG A 2 19.00 22.52 -9.46
C ARG A 2 19.32 22.12 -8.01
N ILE A 3 20.17 22.90 -7.32
CA ILE A 3 20.62 22.61 -5.95
C ILE A 3 19.46 22.65 -4.95
N ILE A 4 18.55 23.63 -5.10
CA ILE A 4 17.37 23.77 -4.23
C ILE A 4 16.44 22.55 -4.39
N GLY A 5 16.15 22.14 -5.63
CA GLY A 5 15.31 20.97 -5.90
C GLY A 5 15.88 19.65 -5.36
N TYR A 6 17.21 19.50 -5.30
CA TYR A 6 17.82 18.34 -4.63
C TYR A 6 17.63 18.40 -3.12
N TYR A 7 17.77 19.57 -2.51
CA TYR A 7 17.66 19.73 -1.06
C TYR A 7 16.21 19.61 -0.57
N GLU A 8 15.22 20.04 -1.36
CA GLU A 8 13.79 19.83 -1.08
C GLU A 8 13.44 18.34 -0.96
N ARG A 9 14.13 17.47 -1.72
CA ARG A 9 13.92 16.01 -1.67
C ARG A 9 14.63 15.34 -0.50
N ARG A 10 15.48 16.05 0.26
CA ARG A 10 16.20 15.47 1.41
C ARG A 10 15.25 14.88 2.44
N TRP A 11 14.09 15.48 2.64
CA TRP A 11 13.07 15.03 3.59
C TRP A 11 12.46 13.65 3.26
N LEU A 12 12.63 13.13 2.04
CA LEU A 12 12.12 11.80 1.67
C LEU A 12 12.67 10.68 2.56
N ILE A 13 13.91 10.81 3.07
CA ILE A 13 14.48 9.83 3.99
C ILE A 13 13.81 9.88 5.37
N GLU A 14 13.38 11.07 5.80
CA GLU A 14 12.66 11.28 7.06
C GLU A 14 11.26 10.67 6.95
N ASP A 15 10.59 10.85 5.81
CA ASP A 15 9.35 10.16 5.49
C ASP A 15 9.53 8.64 5.50
N PHE A 16 10.59 8.11 4.87
CA PHE A 16 10.91 6.68 4.94
C PHE A 16 11.04 6.16 6.38
N HIS A 17 11.82 6.85 7.23
CA HIS A 17 11.96 6.47 8.63
C HIS A 17 10.62 6.47 9.37
N LYS A 18 9.76 7.44 9.07
CA LYS A 18 8.42 7.52 9.66
C LYS A 18 7.54 6.33 9.25
N VAL A 19 7.56 5.93 7.98
CA VAL A 19 6.84 4.74 7.49
C VAL A 19 7.35 3.47 8.16
N TRP A 20 8.66 3.33 8.23
CA TRP A 20 9.29 2.12 8.75
C TRP A 20 9.08 1.95 10.26
N LYS A 21 9.19 3.05 11.02
CA LYS A 21 9.15 3.01 12.49
C LYS A 21 7.76 3.02 13.09
N SER A 22 6.82 3.80 12.55
CA SER A 22 5.56 4.09 13.25
C SER A 22 4.30 4.13 12.38
N GLU A 23 4.31 4.78 11.22
CA GLU A 23 3.07 5.01 10.46
C GLU A 23 2.72 3.91 9.44
N GLY A 24 3.67 3.03 9.12
CA GLY A 24 3.48 1.92 8.20
C GLY A 24 3.71 0.58 8.91
N THR A 25 4.96 0.15 8.98
CA THR A 25 5.30 -1.21 9.43
C THR A 25 5.47 -1.36 10.93
N ASP A 26 5.52 -0.25 11.68
CA ASP A 26 5.62 -0.22 13.15
C ASP A 26 6.74 -1.11 13.71
N VAL A 27 7.93 -1.06 13.09
CA VAL A 27 9.03 -2.02 13.38
C VAL A 27 9.50 -1.95 14.83
N GLU A 28 9.35 -0.81 15.51
CA GLU A 28 9.80 -0.61 16.89
C GLU A 28 8.86 -1.26 17.91
N SER A 29 7.62 -1.63 17.52
CA SER A 29 6.68 -2.33 18.39
C SER A 29 6.88 -3.86 18.42
N LEU A 30 7.73 -4.39 17.53
CA LEU A 30 8.05 -5.83 17.46
C LEU A 30 8.60 -6.35 18.80
N ARG A 31 7.94 -7.36 19.36
CA ARG A 31 8.32 -8.02 20.63
C ARG A 31 9.05 -9.36 20.42
N LEU A 32 9.93 -9.42 19.42
CA LEU A 32 10.71 -10.62 19.13
C LEU A 32 11.77 -10.86 20.21
N GLN A 33 11.83 -12.10 20.73
CA GLN A 33 12.67 -12.45 21.88
C GLN A 33 14.15 -12.67 21.54
N SER A 34 14.53 -12.60 20.26
CA SER A 34 15.93 -12.74 19.84
C SER A 34 16.35 -11.58 18.95
N LYS A 35 17.57 -11.09 19.19
CA LYS A 35 18.20 -10.03 18.38
C LYS A 35 18.22 -10.38 16.89
N GLY A 36 18.63 -11.61 16.56
CA GLY A 36 18.72 -12.04 15.16
C GLY A 36 17.36 -12.10 14.44
N ASN A 37 16.28 -12.46 15.13
CA ASN A 37 14.94 -12.40 14.54
C ASN A 37 14.49 -10.96 14.32
N LEU A 38 14.78 -10.07 15.28
CA LEU A 38 14.44 -8.65 15.18
C LEU A 38 15.15 -8.00 13.99
N GLU A 39 16.45 -8.25 13.82
CA GLU A 39 17.24 -7.73 12.68
C GLU A 39 16.67 -8.21 11.35
N ARG A 40 16.37 -9.51 11.20
CA ARG A 40 15.79 -10.07 9.97
C ARG A 40 14.44 -9.44 9.62
N LEU A 41 13.53 -9.37 10.58
CA LEU A 41 12.20 -8.82 10.32
C LEU A 41 12.27 -7.30 10.06
N SER A 42 13.18 -6.59 10.72
CA SER A 42 13.41 -5.17 10.49
C SER A 42 13.82 -4.88 9.04
N VAL A 43 14.68 -5.71 8.46
CA VAL A 43 15.08 -5.61 7.04
C VAL A 43 13.89 -5.86 6.11
N ILE A 44 13.09 -6.89 6.37
CA ILE A 44 11.88 -7.17 5.57
C ILE A 44 10.93 -5.97 5.62
N TYR A 45 10.70 -5.42 6.81
CA TYR A 45 9.84 -4.24 6.97
C TYR A 45 10.39 -3.00 6.29
N ALA A 46 11.71 -2.83 6.17
CA ALA A 46 12.29 -1.72 5.42
C ALA A 46 11.91 -1.77 3.92
N PHE A 47 11.89 -2.96 3.31
CA PHE A 47 11.42 -3.12 1.93
C PHE A 47 9.93 -2.84 1.79
N VAL A 48 9.12 -3.30 2.74
CA VAL A 48 7.67 -3.01 2.77
C VAL A 48 7.44 -1.50 2.92
N ALA A 49 8.15 -0.84 3.81
CA ALA A 49 8.08 0.61 4.01
C ALA A 49 8.45 1.39 2.74
N THR A 50 9.48 0.95 2.02
CA THR A 50 9.87 1.53 0.73
C THR A 50 8.76 1.42 -0.31
N ARG A 51 8.09 0.26 -0.39
CA ARG A 51 6.97 0.06 -1.31
C ARG A 51 5.75 0.88 -0.96
N LEU A 52 5.43 1.02 0.33
CA LEU A 52 4.36 1.90 0.80
C LEU A 52 4.65 3.37 0.46
N LEU A 53 5.90 3.80 0.66
CA LEU A 53 6.32 5.14 0.30
C LEU A 53 6.22 5.39 -1.21
N ALA A 54 6.65 4.43 -2.04
CA ALA A 54 6.49 4.51 -3.50
C ALA A 54 5.01 4.62 -3.90
N LEU A 55 4.12 3.85 -3.26
CA LEU A 55 2.69 3.89 -3.54
C LEU A 55 2.06 5.25 -3.20
N ARG A 56 2.57 5.95 -2.18
CA ARG A 56 2.16 7.34 -1.87
C ARG A 56 2.39 8.28 -3.05
N PHE A 57 3.53 8.13 -3.73
CA PHE A 57 3.96 9.01 -4.82
C PHE A 57 3.41 8.61 -6.19
N ILE A 58 2.64 7.53 -6.29
CA ILE A 58 2.19 7.00 -7.58
C ILE A 58 1.29 7.98 -8.36
N LYS A 59 0.60 8.88 -7.65
CA LYS A 59 -0.22 9.94 -8.25
C LYS A 59 0.58 11.16 -8.73
N GLU A 60 1.86 11.26 -8.37
CA GLU A 60 2.72 12.36 -8.78
C GLU A 60 3.44 12.07 -10.11
N VAL A 61 3.33 10.82 -10.60
CA VAL A 61 3.89 10.37 -11.88
C VAL A 61 2.74 9.93 -12.77
N ASP A 62 2.38 10.78 -13.74
CA ASP A 62 1.20 10.58 -14.59
C ASP A 62 1.22 9.23 -15.33
N GLU A 63 2.39 8.84 -15.86
CA GLU A 63 2.61 7.55 -16.53
C GLU A 63 2.26 6.37 -15.60
N LEU A 64 2.79 6.37 -14.37
CA LEU A 64 2.52 5.29 -13.40
C LEU A 64 1.09 5.29 -12.90
N SER A 65 0.42 6.45 -12.89
CA SER A 65 -0.95 6.57 -12.40
C SER A 65 -1.99 5.96 -13.34
N THR A 66 -1.68 5.94 -14.65
CA THR A 66 -2.56 5.45 -15.72
C THR A 66 -2.28 4.00 -16.12
N GLU A 67 -1.16 3.44 -15.67
CA GLU A 67 -0.85 2.02 -15.86
C GLU A 67 -1.86 1.09 -15.14
N SER A 68 -2.03 -0.10 -15.71
CA SER A 68 -2.85 -1.18 -15.14
C SER A 68 -2.39 -1.56 -13.74
N CYS A 69 -3.34 -1.67 -12.80
CA CYS A 69 -3.03 -2.02 -11.42
C CYS A 69 -2.66 -3.50 -11.20
N GLU A 70 -2.82 -4.34 -12.22
CA GLU A 70 -2.52 -5.76 -12.13
C GLU A 70 -1.04 -6.03 -11.86
N LYS A 71 -0.12 -5.21 -12.39
CA LYS A 71 1.32 -5.37 -12.10
C LYS A 71 1.65 -5.18 -10.62
N ALA A 72 0.90 -4.33 -9.92
CA ALA A 72 1.17 -3.99 -8.52
C ALA A 72 0.39 -4.88 -7.54
N LEU A 73 -0.88 -5.19 -7.84
CA LEU A 73 -1.77 -5.95 -6.96
C LEU A 73 -1.86 -7.44 -7.32
N GLY A 74 -1.59 -7.80 -8.57
CA GLY A 74 -1.91 -9.13 -9.11
C GLY A 74 -3.40 -9.29 -9.41
N THR A 75 -3.73 -10.27 -10.26
CA THR A 75 -5.07 -10.46 -10.83
C THR A 75 -6.15 -10.71 -9.76
N LYS A 76 -5.83 -11.50 -8.73
CA LYS A 76 -6.80 -11.84 -7.67
C LYS A 76 -7.09 -10.63 -6.77
N ALA A 77 -6.06 -9.92 -6.33
CA ALA A 77 -6.22 -8.90 -5.30
C ALA A 77 -7.00 -7.69 -5.81
N TRP A 78 -6.80 -7.22 -7.05
CA TRP A 78 -7.59 -6.10 -7.57
C TRP A 78 -9.07 -6.49 -7.76
N LYS A 79 -9.36 -7.72 -8.17
CA LYS A 79 -10.74 -8.25 -8.28
C LYS A 79 -11.41 -8.33 -6.92
N LEU A 80 -10.72 -8.84 -5.90
CA LEU A 80 -11.24 -8.90 -4.53
C LEU A 80 -11.46 -7.49 -3.95
N LEU A 81 -10.54 -6.56 -4.22
CA LEU A 81 -10.70 -5.16 -3.83
C LEU A 81 -11.96 -4.54 -4.48
N TRP A 82 -12.17 -4.81 -5.77
CA TRP A 82 -13.38 -4.37 -6.50
C TRP A 82 -14.65 -4.93 -5.88
N LEU A 83 -14.73 -6.26 -5.69
CA LEU A 83 -15.88 -6.92 -5.11
C LEU A 83 -16.19 -6.40 -3.70
N LYS A 84 -15.17 -6.10 -2.90
CA LYS A 84 -15.34 -5.62 -1.54
C LYS A 84 -15.90 -4.20 -1.44
N LEU A 85 -15.50 -3.30 -2.34
CA LEU A 85 -15.82 -1.87 -2.25
C LEU A 85 -16.92 -1.42 -3.19
N GLU A 86 -16.95 -1.93 -4.42
CA GLU A 86 -17.94 -1.54 -5.42
C GLU A 86 -19.17 -2.45 -5.39
N SER A 87 -19.05 -3.69 -4.88
CA SER A 87 -20.13 -4.69 -4.82
C SER A 87 -20.88 -4.86 -6.14
N LYS A 88 -20.19 -4.63 -7.27
CA LYS A 88 -20.71 -4.68 -8.64
C LYS A 88 -20.05 -5.81 -9.41
N THR A 89 -20.60 -6.09 -10.59
CA THR A 89 -19.97 -6.98 -11.57
C THR A 89 -18.53 -6.52 -11.86
N LEU A 90 -17.65 -7.49 -12.08
CA LEU A 90 -16.26 -7.21 -12.40
C LEU A 90 -16.18 -6.50 -13.77
N PRO A 91 -15.34 -5.46 -13.90
CA PRO A 91 -15.13 -4.78 -15.17
C PRO A 91 -14.41 -5.72 -16.14
N LYS A 92 -14.64 -5.50 -17.44
CA LYS A 92 -13.93 -6.23 -18.51
C LYS A 92 -12.46 -5.83 -18.59
N GLU A 93 -12.18 -4.57 -18.34
CA GLU A 93 -10.83 -3.99 -18.36
C GLU A 93 -10.28 -3.84 -16.94
N VAL A 94 -8.97 -4.01 -16.80
CA VAL A 94 -8.30 -3.84 -15.51
C VAL A 94 -8.25 -2.36 -15.15
N PRO A 95 -8.64 -1.97 -13.93
CA PRO A 95 -8.53 -0.59 -13.48
C PRO A 95 -7.08 -0.08 -13.44
N ASP A 96 -6.93 1.25 -13.48
CA ASP A 96 -5.63 1.91 -13.37
C ASP A 96 -5.08 1.95 -11.92
N MET A 97 -3.82 2.34 -11.76
CA MET A 97 -3.18 2.50 -10.46
C MET A 97 -3.80 3.62 -9.62
N SER A 98 -4.37 4.66 -10.24
CA SER A 98 -5.09 5.73 -9.54
C SER A 98 -6.34 5.19 -8.82
N TRP A 99 -7.08 4.29 -9.45
CA TRP A 99 -8.20 3.57 -8.89
C TRP A 99 -7.74 2.67 -7.75
N ALA A 100 -6.68 1.88 -7.96
CA ALA A 100 -6.14 0.98 -6.94
C ALA A 100 -5.72 1.76 -5.69
N TYR A 101 -4.99 2.86 -5.86
CA TYR A 101 -4.58 3.75 -4.77
C TYR A 101 -5.78 4.26 -3.96
N ARG A 102 -6.79 4.80 -4.64
CA ARG A 102 -7.97 5.38 -3.97
C ARG A 102 -8.75 4.31 -3.21
N ASN A 103 -8.92 3.14 -3.80
CA ASN A 103 -9.70 2.05 -3.20
C ASN A 103 -8.95 1.37 -2.06
N LEU A 104 -7.63 1.18 -2.18
CA LEU A 104 -6.80 0.77 -1.05
C LEU A 104 -6.92 1.76 0.12
N ALA A 105 -6.77 3.06 -0.16
CA ALA A 105 -6.92 4.08 0.88
C ALA A 105 -8.31 4.04 1.53
N LYS A 106 -9.39 3.91 0.74
CA LYS A 106 -10.76 3.77 1.27
C LYS A 106 -10.95 2.52 2.13
N LEU A 107 -10.37 1.38 1.74
CA LEU A 107 -10.39 0.15 2.53
C LEU A 107 -9.71 0.35 3.89
N GLY A 108 -8.66 1.19 3.92
CA GLY A 108 -8.01 1.68 5.13
C GLY A 108 -8.73 2.82 5.84
N GLY A 109 -9.97 3.17 5.46
CA GLY A 109 -10.77 4.20 6.14
C GLY A 109 -10.51 5.63 5.71
N TRP A 110 -9.76 5.88 4.63
CA TRP A 110 -9.55 7.22 4.09
C TRP A 110 -10.85 7.78 3.47
N LYS A 111 -11.22 8.99 3.89
CA LYS A 111 -12.43 9.70 3.45
C LYS A 111 -12.16 10.95 2.61
N ASP A 112 -10.89 11.30 2.40
CA ASP A 112 -10.46 12.54 1.72
C ASP A 112 -11.16 13.83 2.21
N THR A 113 -11.28 14.00 3.53
CA THR A 113 -12.03 15.12 4.14
C THR A 113 -11.54 16.50 3.70
N LYS A 114 -10.23 16.64 3.45
CA LYS A 114 -9.60 17.88 2.98
C LYS A 114 -9.53 18.00 1.46
N ARG A 115 -10.07 17.03 0.70
CA ARG A 115 -10.07 17.00 -0.78
C ARG A 115 -8.69 17.20 -1.40
N THR A 116 -7.67 16.67 -0.73
CA THR A 116 -6.29 16.78 -1.22
C THR A 116 -5.98 15.69 -2.23
N GLY A 117 -6.81 14.64 -2.29
CA GLY A 117 -6.55 13.48 -3.12
C GLY A 117 -5.32 12.66 -2.69
N ARG A 118 -4.73 12.97 -1.53
CA ARG A 118 -3.54 12.34 -0.95
C ARG A 118 -3.93 11.59 0.33
N ALA A 119 -3.84 10.28 0.29
CA ALA A 119 -4.04 9.41 1.45
C ALA A 119 -2.80 9.41 2.35
N SER A 120 -3.02 9.23 3.65
CA SER A 120 -1.94 8.99 4.60
C SER A 120 -1.35 7.59 4.37
N ILE A 121 -0.08 7.42 4.71
CA ILE A 121 0.61 6.13 4.57
C ILE A 121 -0.05 5.08 5.46
N LYS A 122 -0.47 5.47 6.66
CA LYS A 122 -1.25 4.63 7.56
C LYS A 122 -2.52 4.08 6.93
N ALA A 123 -3.32 4.93 6.27
CA ALA A 123 -4.54 4.46 5.61
C ALA A 123 -4.22 3.52 4.44
N LEU A 124 -3.16 3.79 3.67
CA LEU A 124 -2.71 2.90 2.60
C LEU A 124 -2.25 1.54 3.14
N TRP A 125 -1.49 1.53 4.23
CA TRP A 125 -1.03 0.31 4.90
C TRP A 125 -2.20 -0.50 5.46
N GLU A 126 -3.10 0.13 6.21
CA GLU A 126 -4.29 -0.55 6.75
C GLU A 126 -5.16 -1.13 5.65
N GLY A 127 -5.32 -0.40 4.54
CA GLY A 127 -6.02 -0.89 3.36
C GLY A 127 -5.34 -2.08 2.70
N TRP A 128 -4.02 -2.01 2.50
CA TRP A 128 -3.22 -3.09 1.96
C TRP A 128 -3.30 -4.35 2.85
N PHE A 129 -3.10 -4.19 4.15
CA PHE A 129 -3.16 -5.31 5.10
C PHE A 129 -4.53 -5.99 5.10
N LYS A 130 -5.62 -5.22 5.15
CA LYS A 130 -6.99 -5.75 5.02
C LYS A 130 -7.20 -6.49 3.70
N LEU A 131 -6.66 -5.98 2.59
CA LEU A 131 -6.75 -6.65 1.29
C LEU A 131 -6.02 -8.00 1.31
N GLN A 132 -4.84 -8.07 1.92
CA GLN A 132 -4.09 -9.32 2.08
C GLN A 132 -4.88 -10.34 2.92
N THR A 133 -5.51 -9.91 4.02
CA THR A 133 -6.37 -10.79 4.82
C THR A 133 -7.57 -11.32 4.02
N ILE A 134 -8.19 -10.49 3.17
CA ILE A 134 -9.28 -10.93 2.28
C ILE A 134 -8.76 -11.94 1.25
N LEU A 135 -7.57 -11.70 0.68
CA LEU A 135 -6.94 -12.60 -0.28
C LEU A 135 -6.62 -13.96 0.35
N GLU A 136 -6.04 -13.97 1.55
CA GLU A 136 -5.77 -15.19 2.33
C GLU A 136 -7.08 -15.95 2.61
N GLY A 137 -8.13 -15.27 3.07
CA GLY A 137 -9.43 -15.89 3.31
C GLY A 137 -10.06 -16.48 2.04
N TYR A 138 -9.90 -15.80 0.90
CA TYR A 138 -10.35 -16.32 -0.40
C TYR A 138 -9.57 -17.58 -0.81
N GLU A 139 -8.26 -17.60 -0.65
CA GLU A 139 -7.42 -18.76 -0.98
C GLU A 139 -7.73 -19.97 -0.08
N LEU A 140 -7.97 -19.73 1.22
CA LEU A 140 -8.42 -20.76 2.16
C LEU A 140 -9.80 -21.30 1.78
N ALA A 141 -10.77 -20.44 1.42
CA ALA A 141 -12.09 -20.89 0.99
C ALA A 141 -12.02 -21.77 -0.25
N MET A 142 -11.24 -21.37 -1.26
CA MET A 142 -11.02 -22.17 -2.47
C MET A 142 -10.36 -23.53 -2.19
N SER A 143 -9.62 -23.67 -1.09
CA SER A 143 -8.99 -24.93 -0.71
C SER A 143 -9.97 -25.96 -0.10
N LEU A 144 -11.17 -25.52 0.31
CA LEU A 144 -12.22 -26.41 0.80
C LEU A 144 -12.99 -27.10 -0.34
N ASP A 145 -12.98 -26.50 -1.53
CA ASP A 145 -13.66 -27.02 -2.73
C ASP A 145 -12.75 -27.97 -3.55
N HIS A 146 -11.61 -28.38 -2.98
CA HIS A 146 -10.69 -29.40 -3.50
C HIS A 146 -10.69 -30.63 -2.60
#